data_AF-E3IVV1-F1
#
_entry.id   AF-E3IVV1-F1
#
_cell.length_a   1.000
_cell.length_b   1.000
_cell.length_c   1.000
_cell.angle_alpha   90.00
_cell.angle_beta   90.00
_cell.angle_gamma   90.00
#
_symmetry.space_group_name_H-M   'P 1'
#
loop_
_entity.id
_entity.type
_entity.pdbx_description
1 polymer ?
#
loop_
_entity_poly.entity_id
_entity_poly.type
_entity_poly.pdbx_seq_one_letter_code
_entity_poly.pdbx_strand_id
1 'polypeptide(L)'
;MSTAIESGLYVFLLASFVGFEVIRRVPPLFHTPLMSLTNAVAGISLVGSLVIAGSDKGVVSTLLGTIAVTASTINVVGGFLITDRMLKMFRPRGAAPKDAPAAGPSAWDWLRSRVTRTSTASAATPEVGR
;
A
#
# COMPACT_ATOMS: atom_id res chain seq x y z
N MET A 1 -8.03 11.07 39.23
CA MET A 1 -7.07 11.47 38.18
C MET A 1 -5.83 10.57 38.20
N SER A 2 -5.22 10.29 39.36
CA SER A 2 -4.04 9.39 39.44
C SER A 2 -4.30 7.97 38.90
N THR A 3 -5.42 7.34 39.26
CA THR A 3 -5.74 5.96 38.82
C THR A 3 -5.87 5.78 37.30
N ALA A 4 -6.34 6.81 36.58
CA ALA A 4 -6.47 6.77 35.12
C ALA A 4 -5.10 6.82 34.43
N ILE A 5 -4.20 7.67 34.91
CA ILE A 5 -2.81 7.77 34.43
C ILE A 5 -2.04 6.49 34.78
N GLU A 6 -2.20 5.98 36.00
CA GLU A 6 -1.61 4.71 36.45
C GLU A 6 -2.05 3.55 35.55
N SER A 7 -3.35 3.38 35.34
CA SER A 7 -3.89 2.33 34.46
C SER A 7 -3.44 2.51 33.00
N GLY A 8 -3.39 3.75 32.49
CA GLY A 8 -2.88 4.03 31.15
C GLY A 8 -1.41 3.70 30.98
N LEU A 9 -0.59 3.92 32.01
CA LEU A 9 0.82 3.55 32.02
C LEU A 9 1.00 2.03 32.01
N TYR A 10 0.21 1.30 32.80
CA TYR A 10 0.20 -0.17 32.76
C TYR A 10 -0.17 -0.69 31.37
N VAL A 11 -1.23 -0.17 30.75
CA VAL A 11 -1.65 -0.57 29.40
C VAL A 11 -0.56 -0.25 28.37
N PHE A 12 0.03 0.95 28.42
CA PHE A 12 1.10 1.36 27.50
C PHE A 12 2.32 0.45 27.59
N LEU A 13 2.78 0.14 28.81
CA LEU A 13 3.94 -0.72 29.04
C LEU A 13 3.69 -2.16 28.57
N LEU A 14 2.56 -2.75 28.99
CA LEU A 14 2.21 -4.12 28.63
C LEU A 14 1.97 -4.26 27.12
N ALA A 15 1.24 -3.33 26.50
CA ALA A 15 0.99 -3.35 25.05
C ALA A 15 2.28 -3.19 24.24
N SER A 16 3.23 -2.34 24.68
CA SER A 16 4.53 -2.18 24.02
C SER A 16 5.35 -3.48 24.06
N PHE A 17 5.38 -4.16 25.21
CA PHE A 17 6.07 -5.44 25.37
C PHE A 17 5.46 -6.54 24.48
N VAL A 18 4.13 -6.60 24.43
CA VAL A 18 3.41 -7.53 23.55
C VAL A 18 3.71 -7.22 22.08
N GLY A 19 3.65 -5.95 21.66
CA GLY A 19 3.95 -5.56 20.27
C GLY A 19 5.37 -5.95 19.84
N PHE A 20 6.34 -5.79 20.74
CA PHE A 20 7.72 -6.19 20.51
C PHE A 20 7.88 -7.70 20.33
N GLU A 21 7.29 -8.50 21.21
CA GLU A 21 7.36 -9.96 21.15
C GLU A 21 6.66 -10.51 19.89
N VAL A 22 5.55 -9.88 19.48
CA VAL A 22 4.83 -10.22 18.25
C VAL A 22 5.69 -9.97 17.02
N ILE A 23 6.31 -8.78 16.90
CA ILE A 23 7.13 -8.43 15.73
C ILE A 23 8.37 -9.32 15.61
N ARG A 24 8.98 -9.69 16.74
CA ARG A 24 10.17 -10.57 16.78
C ARG A 24 9.93 -11.97 16.24
N ARG A 25 8.70 -12.46 16.27
CA ARG A 25 8.33 -13.83 15.85
C ARG A 25 7.88 -13.92 14.38
N VAL A 26 7.93 -12.83 13.63
CA VAL A 26 7.46 -12.78 12.24
C VAL A 26 8.51 -13.38 11.28
N PRO A 27 8.14 -14.29 10.35
CA PRO A 27 9.06 -14.83 9.36
C PRO A 27 9.65 -13.74 8.44
N PRO A 28 10.89 -13.90 7.94
CA PRO A 28 11.55 -12.87 7.12
C PRO A 28 10.81 -12.49 5.83
N LEU A 29 10.03 -13.42 5.29
CA LEU A 29 9.18 -13.24 4.12
C LEU A 29 8.15 -12.10 4.30
N PHE A 30 7.80 -11.78 5.54
CA PHE A 30 6.80 -10.78 5.87
C PHE A 30 7.40 -9.42 6.24
N HIS A 31 8.71 -9.19 6.20
CA HIS A 31 9.27 -7.87 6.55
C HIS A 31 8.71 -6.73 5.69
N THR A 32 8.57 -6.94 4.38
CA THR A 32 8.01 -5.94 3.46
C THR A 32 6.50 -5.75 3.62
N PRO A 33 5.67 -6.83 3.69
CA PRO A 33 4.26 -6.71 4.07
C PRO A 33 4.05 -6.05 5.44
N LEU A 34 4.88 -6.39 6.43
CA LEU A 34 4.80 -5.85 7.79
C LEU A 34 5.14 -4.36 7.82
N MET A 35 6.14 -3.93 7.05
CA MET A 35 6.48 -2.52 6.88
C MET A 35 5.30 -1.70 6.32
N SER A 36 4.54 -2.24 5.35
CA SER A 36 3.33 -1.59 4.84
C SER A 36 2.18 -1.64 5.84
N LEU A 37 2.03 -2.76 6.56
CA LEU A 37 0.97 -2.94 7.54
C LEU A 37 1.11 -1.95 8.71
N THR A 38 2.31 -1.73 9.21
CA THR A 38 2.54 -0.74 10.29
C THR A 38 2.22 0.68 9.83
N ASN A 39 2.45 1.00 8.55
CA ASN A 39 2.01 2.26 7.97
C ASN A 39 0.47 2.39 7.95
N ALA A 40 -0.27 1.31 7.64
CA ALA A 40 -1.74 1.32 7.72
C ALA A 40 -2.27 1.48 9.15
N VAL A 41 -1.61 0.87 10.14
CA VAL A 41 -1.99 0.96 11.56
C VAL A 41 -1.78 2.37 12.13
N ALA A 42 -0.82 3.15 11.61
CA ALA A 42 -0.65 4.57 11.96
C ALA A 42 -1.89 5.43 11.63
N GLY A 43 -2.81 4.90 10.81
CA GLY A 43 -4.14 5.45 10.56
C GLY A 43 -5.04 5.57 11.80
N ILE A 44 -4.64 5.06 12.98
CA ILE A 44 -5.33 5.31 14.26
C ILE A 44 -5.49 6.80 14.58
N SER A 45 -4.65 7.65 13.97
CA SER A 45 -4.80 9.11 13.98
C SER A 45 -6.21 9.59 13.56
N LEU A 46 -6.99 8.77 12.85
CA LEU A 46 -8.35 9.06 12.40
C LEU A 46 -9.29 9.29 13.58
N VAL A 47 -9.09 8.56 14.67
CA VAL A 47 -9.88 8.72 15.90
C VAL A 47 -9.63 10.10 16.49
N GLY A 48 -8.35 10.52 16.56
CA GLY A 48 -7.99 11.84 17.09
C GLY A 48 -8.49 12.98 16.21
N SER A 49 -8.38 12.85 14.89
CA SER A 49 -8.85 13.88 13.96
C SER A 49 -10.37 14.03 13.96
N LEU A 50 -11.12 12.93 14.12
CA LEU A 50 -12.58 12.97 14.24
C LEU A 50 -13.02 13.70 15.51
N VAL A 51 -12.35 13.44 16.65
CA VAL A 51 -12.62 14.14 17.91
C VAL A 51 -12.35 15.64 17.76
N ILE A 52 -11.27 16.04 17.10
CA ILE A 52 -10.95 17.45 16.88
C ILE A 52 -11.95 18.11 15.93
N ALA A 53 -12.30 17.45 14.82
CA ALA A 53 -13.26 17.95 13.85
C ALA A 53 -14.65 18.17 14.47
N GLY A 54 -15.07 17.30 15.39
CA GLY A 54 -16.34 17.40 16.12
C GLY A 54 -16.30 18.20 17.43
N SER A 55 -15.19 18.88 17.74
CA SER A 55 -15.02 19.54 19.05
C SER A 55 -15.61 20.94 19.17
N ASP A 56 -16.24 21.49 18.12
CA ASP A 56 -16.89 22.81 18.05
C ASP A 56 -16.08 23.98 18.67
N LYS A 57 -14.75 23.91 18.60
CA LYS A 57 -13.83 24.92 19.15
C LYS A 57 -13.61 26.13 18.22
N GLY A 58 -14.42 26.27 17.17
CA GLY A 58 -14.35 27.36 16.20
C GLY A 58 -13.80 26.96 14.83
N VAL A 59 -13.90 27.89 13.87
CA VAL A 59 -13.70 27.67 12.43
C VAL A 59 -12.31 27.11 12.10
N VAL A 60 -11.26 27.58 12.78
CA VAL A 60 -9.89 27.11 12.57
C VAL A 60 -9.72 25.65 13.02
N SER A 61 -10.31 25.28 14.16
CA SER A 61 -10.29 23.90 14.67
C SER A 61 -11.02 22.95 13.73
N THR A 62 -12.18 23.37 13.21
CA THR A 62 -12.95 22.58 12.25
C THR A 62 -12.18 22.40 10.95
N LEU A 63 -11.53 23.45 10.42
CA LEU A 63 -10.75 23.36 9.18
C LEU A 63 -9.51 22.46 9.34
N LEU A 64 -8.78 22.59 10.44
CA LEU A 64 -7.64 21.70 10.71
C LEU A 64 -8.10 20.26 10.98
N GLY A 65 -9.23 20.09 11.66
CA GLY A 65 -9.86 18.80 11.89
C GLY A 65 -10.26 18.10 10.59
N THR A 66 -10.88 18.79 9.65
CA THR A 66 -11.25 18.22 8.35
C THR A 66 -10.04 17.84 7.50
N ILE A 67 -8.97 18.65 7.51
CA ILE A 67 -7.70 18.31 6.87
C ILE A 67 -7.08 17.06 7.54
N ALA A 68 -7.08 17.01 8.87
CA ALA A 68 -6.55 15.87 9.63
C ALA A 68 -7.35 14.58 9.38
N VAL A 69 -8.68 14.66 9.27
CA VAL A 69 -9.54 13.52 8.90
C VAL A 69 -9.20 13.04 7.48
N THR A 70 -9.06 13.97 6.54
CA THR A 70 -8.71 13.64 5.15
C THR A 70 -7.35 12.96 5.06
N ALA A 71 -6.33 13.55 5.69
CA ALA A 71 -4.97 13.00 5.72
C ALA A 71 -4.92 11.62 6.38
N SER A 72 -5.62 11.45 7.50
CA SER A 72 -5.67 10.17 8.20
C SER A 72 -6.43 9.10 7.41
N THR A 73 -7.51 9.48 6.71
CA THR A 73 -8.23 8.57 5.81
C THR A 73 -7.34 8.08 4.67
N ILE A 74 -6.52 8.95 4.08
CA ILE A 74 -5.56 8.56 3.04
C ILE A 74 -4.54 7.54 3.58
N ASN A 75 -4.06 7.73 4.81
CA ASN A 75 -3.11 6.81 5.45
C ASN A 75 -3.74 5.41 5.65
N VAL A 76 -4.96 5.36 6.20
CA VAL A 76 -5.73 4.11 6.37
C VAL A 76 -5.94 3.42 5.01
N VAL A 77 -6.60 4.11 4.07
CA VAL A 77 -7.00 3.52 2.78
C VAL A 77 -5.78 3.13 1.96
N GLY A 78 -4.78 4.00 1.84
CA GLY A 78 -3.54 3.73 1.10
C GLY A 78 -2.75 2.59 1.72
N GLY A 79 -2.60 2.59 3.06
CA GLY A 79 -1.90 1.54 3.79
C GLY A 79 -2.54 0.16 3.60
N PHE A 80 -3.86 0.05 3.72
CA PHE A 80 -4.57 -1.22 3.52
C PHE A 80 -4.55 -1.70 2.07
N LEU A 81 -4.67 -0.81 1.08
CA LEU A 81 -4.61 -1.17 -0.35
C LEU A 81 -3.24 -1.71 -0.77
N ILE A 82 -2.15 -1.09 -0.32
CA ILE A 82 -0.79 -1.54 -0.61
C ILE A 82 -0.53 -2.89 0.08
N THR A 83 -0.94 -3.02 1.35
CA THR A 83 -0.79 -4.25 2.10
C THR A 83 -1.57 -5.41 1.47
N ASP A 84 -2.81 -5.20 1.02
CA ASP A 84 -3.60 -6.22 0.30
C ASP A 84 -2.92 -6.66 -1.01
N ARG A 85 -2.37 -5.73 -1.79
CA ARG A 85 -1.59 -6.07 -2.99
C ARG A 85 -0.34 -6.89 -2.65
N MET A 86 0.33 -6.59 -1.55
CA MET A 86 1.49 -7.35 -1.08
C MET A 86 1.09 -8.76 -0.62
N LEU A 87 -0.03 -8.90 0.09
CA LEU A 87 -0.50 -10.18 0.61
C LEU A 87 -1.09 -11.09 -0.47
N LYS A 88 -1.66 -10.51 -1.54
CA LYS A 88 -2.13 -11.27 -2.72
C LYS A 88 -1.03 -12.09 -3.39
N MET A 89 0.24 -11.73 -3.21
CA MET A 89 1.39 -12.46 -3.75
C MET A 89 1.69 -13.77 -3.01
N PHE A 90 1.16 -13.95 -1.79
CA PHE A 90 1.25 -15.22 -1.05
C PHE A 90 0.12 -16.19 -1.37
N ARG A 91 -0.81 -15.84 -2.26
CA ARG A 91 -1.86 -16.75 -2.70
C ARG A 91 -1.23 -17.85 -3.57
N PRO A 92 -1.44 -19.14 -3.25
CA PRO A 92 -0.98 -20.23 -4.09
C PRO A 92 -1.49 -20.05 -5.53
N ARG A 93 -0.59 -20.22 -6.49
CA ARG A 93 -0.88 -20.15 -7.93
C ARG A 93 -1.71 -21.38 -8.35
N GLY A 94 -2.98 -21.43 -7.93
CA GLY A 94 -3.86 -22.59 -8.14
C GLY A 94 -5.33 -22.28 -8.35
N ALA A 95 -5.78 -21.04 -8.11
CA ALA A 95 -7.10 -20.58 -8.53
C ALA A 95 -6.98 -19.82 -9.87
N ALA A 96 -6.53 -20.51 -10.92
CA ALA A 96 -6.74 -20.01 -12.27
C ALA A 96 -8.24 -20.12 -12.60
N PRO A 97 -8.90 -19.06 -13.11
CA PRO A 97 -10.26 -19.18 -13.64
C PRO A 97 -10.26 -20.26 -14.73
N LYS A 98 -11.12 -21.27 -14.59
CA LYS A 98 -11.15 -22.47 -15.45
C LYS A 98 -11.51 -22.16 -16.91
N ASP A 99 -11.96 -20.93 -17.20
CA ASP A 99 -12.58 -20.56 -18.47
C ASP A 99 -12.01 -19.27 -19.10
N ALA A 100 -10.77 -18.88 -18.78
CA ALA A 100 -10.17 -17.70 -19.42
C ALA A 100 -9.84 -18.00 -20.90
N PRO A 101 -10.47 -17.30 -21.87
CA PRO A 101 -10.15 -17.49 -23.29
C PRO A 101 -8.69 -17.11 -23.55
N ALA A 102 -8.02 -17.88 -24.41
CA ALA A 102 -6.64 -17.67 -24.80
C ALA A 102 -6.43 -16.21 -25.21
N ALA A 103 -5.73 -15.44 -24.38
CA ALA A 103 -5.45 -14.05 -24.65
C ALA A 103 -4.57 -13.97 -25.90
N GLY A 104 -5.14 -13.44 -27.00
CA GLY A 104 -4.35 -12.98 -28.13
C GLY A 104 -3.31 -11.94 -27.69
N PRO A 105 -2.32 -11.63 -28.53
CA PRO A 105 -1.24 -10.72 -28.16
C PRO A 105 -1.82 -9.41 -27.62
N SER A 106 -1.41 -9.04 -26.42
CA SER A 106 -1.88 -7.83 -25.79
C SER A 106 -1.47 -6.62 -26.64
N ALA A 107 -2.22 -5.52 -26.57
CA ALA A 107 -1.88 -4.30 -27.29
C ALA A 107 -0.43 -3.83 -27.01
N TRP A 108 0.10 -4.14 -25.82
CA TRP A 108 1.47 -3.87 -25.41
C TRP A 108 2.52 -4.73 -26.12
N ASP A 109 2.17 -5.96 -26.49
CA ASP A 109 3.05 -6.84 -27.27
C ASP A 109 3.10 -6.40 -28.73
N TRP A 110 1.97 -5.94 -29.27
CA TRP A 110 1.92 -5.34 -30.60
C TRP A 110 2.74 -4.04 -30.67
N LEU A 111 2.61 -3.16 -29.67
CA LEU A 111 3.33 -1.88 -29.59
C LEU A 111 4.84 -2.11 -29.52
N ARG A 112 5.32 -3.01 -28.67
CA ARG A 112 6.73 -3.41 -28.61
C ARG A 112 7.24 -3.94 -29.96
N SER A 113 6.45 -4.77 -30.64
CA SER A 113 6.83 -5.37 -31.91
C SER A 113 6.94 -4.39 -33.08
N ARG A 114 6.34 -3.19 -32.96
CA ARG A 114 6.48 -2.11 -33.94
C ARG A 114 7.70 -1.25 -33.67
N VAL A 115 8.01 -0.99 -32.40
CA VAL A 115 9.17 -0.18 -32.00
C VAL A 115 10.48 -0.90 -32.32
N THR A 116 10.54 -2.23 -32.20
CA THR A 116 11.75 -2.99 -32.52
C THR A 116 11.97 -3.20 -34.02
N ARG A 117 10.92 -3.05 -34.85
CA ARG A 117 10.98 -3.32 -36.29
C ARG A 117 11.56 -2.17 -37.11
N THR A 118 11.74 -0.98 -36.53
CA THR A 118 12.31 0.19 -37.21
C THR A 118 13.83 0.26 -37.15
N SER A 119 14.51 -0.60 -36.36
CA SER A 119 15.97 -0.49 -36.15
C SER A 119 16.83 -1.34 -37.09
N THR A 120 16.29 -2.30 -37.85
CA THR A 120 17.11 -3.22 -38.68
C THR A 120 16.92 -3.06 -40.19
N ALA A 121 16.13 -2.07 -40.64
CA ALA A 121 15.87 -1.86 -42.07
C ALA A 121 16.84 -0.89 -42.77
N SER A 122 17.91 -0.44 -42.11
CA SER A 122 18.85 0.58 -42.63
C SER A 122 20.23 0.02 -43.03
N ALA A 123 20.33 -1.25 -43.43
CA ALA A 123 21.60 -1.86 -43.85
C ALA A 123 21.46 -2.79 -45.06
N ALA A 124 20.72 -2.37 -46.09
CA ALA A 124 20.77 -2.99 -47.42
C ALA A 124 21.05 -1.91 -48.47
N THR A 125 22.32 -1.68 -48.72
CA THR A 125 22.83 -0.93 -49.88
C THR A 125 22.54 -1.71 -51.17
N PRO A 126 22.05 -1.07 -52.26
CA PRO A 126 21.94 -1.75 -53.54
C PRO A 126 23.31 -1.77 -54.22
N GLU A 127 23.90 -2.95 -54.39
CA GLU A 127 24.95 -3.15 -55.39
C GLU A 127 24.32 -3.00 -56.78
N VAL A 128 24.66 -1.89 -57.44
CA VAL A 128 24.40 -1.69 -58.87
C VAL A 128 25.58 -2.28 -59.63
N GLY A 129 25.30 -3.35 -60.38
CA GLY A 129 26.25 -3.98 -61.26
C GLY A 129 26.77 -3.04 -62.35
N ARG A 130 28.09 -3.07 -62.53
CA ARG A 130 28.81 -2.87 -63.79
C ARG A 130 30.03 -3.78 -63.79
#